data_AF-A0A951TCQ5-F1
#
_entry.id   AF-A0A951TCQ5-F1
#
_cell.length_a   1.000
_cell.length_b   1.000
_cell.length_c   1.000
_cell.angle_alpha   90.00
_cell.angle_beta   90.00
_cell.angle_gamma   90.00
#
_symmetry.space_group_name_H-M   'P 1'
#
loop_
_entity.id
_entity.type
_entity.pdbx_description
1 polymer ?
#
loop_
_entity_poly.entity_id
_entity_poly.type
_entity_poly.pdbx_seq_one_letter_code
_entity_poly.pdbx_strand_id
1 'polypeptide(L)'
;MPASVINPPTNHSLDPYTGTWTKQQAAHLLRRTLFGPTFQQLQDAVTNGLDATVTTLLTPKVMDLPLTYDPDEGIAPFGQPWNNSVYPGDTAGIQATNTARLKSLAAWAMKNLNNQDTSITEKMSLFWHNHFACPIAADQRSTLDYHLLVHQYALGNFKDFIKEITINPSMLEFQNGATNNVYSPNENYAREFLELFSIGKGLQTGPGDYSNYTEQDVAAGAKIFTGYTIKGIQSSTESSVTSYFMPILHDGTVKQLSYRLNNETVSPNGANEYSDYIDIVFQQDEVARFISRKLYRYFVNYELTDQVEQNIIPAMATIMINNNYEILPVMEALLKSQHFYDVNLIGSCIKSPMEMIFSMINSTNSVINFDLETTYEMYLYLYGVGDNLGQSYGHPPSVSGWTAYYQAPSFTKLWVNSTHIKTRMQISYFFTMMNGIEVNGNSFKVNALGLLDSLSNPSDVNTVVDDIISLLVPKPLNLTQKFTLKYILTGGQADSVWAYQYNAYNASPSDPSLSLPIKQKMEQFILRIATYPEFQTF
;
A
#
# COMPACT_ATOMS: atom_id res chain seq x y z
N MET A 1 34.78 -18.26 -3.51
CA MET A 1 33.35 -18.19 -3.85
C MET A 1 32.68 -19.35 -3.12
N PRO A 2 31.66 -19.14 -2.27
CA PRO A 2 30.88 -20.28 -1.81
C PRO A 2 30.21 -20.90 -3.03
N ALA A 3 30.08 -22.23 -3.05
CA ALA A 3 29.41 -22.95 -4.12
C ALA A 3 28.07 -22.27 -4.42
N SER A 4 27.84 -21.94 -5.70
CA SER A 4 26.54 -21.44 -6.14
C SER A 4 25.51 -22.52 -5.80
N VAL A 5 24.72 -22.29 -4.76
CA VAL A 5 23.53 -23.09 -4.50
C VAL A 5 22.65 -22.87 -5.72
N ILE A 6 22.60 -23.85 -6.62
CA ILE A 6 21.67 -23.83 -7.74
C ILE A 6 20.31 -24.03 -7.10
N ASN A 7 19.53 -22.95 -7.01
CA ASN A 7 18.15 -23.06 -6.57
C ASN A 7 17.39 -24.00 -7.52
N PRO A 8 16.41 -24.76 -6.99
CA PRO A 8 15.52 -25.53 -7.85
C PRO A 8 14.78 -24.60 -8.83
N PRO A 9 14.27 -25.13 -9.96
CA PRO A 9 13.38 -24.39 -10.84
C PRO A 9 12.18 -23.83 -10.06
N THR A 10 11.75 -22.63 -10.41
CA THR A 10 10.59 -21.98 -9.78
C THR A 10 9.33 -22.82 -9.97
N ASN A 11 8.60 -23.06 -8.88
CA ASN A 11 7.28 -23.69 -8.92
C ASN A 11 6.25 -22.70 -9.46
N HIS A 12 5.53 -23.03 -10.53
CA HIS A 12 4.52 -22.18 -11.16
C HIS A 12 3.08 -22.69 -10.95
N SER A 13 2.79 -23.29 -9.79
CA SER A 13 1.45 -23.78 -9.42
C SER A 13 0.77 -22.93 -8.34
N LEU A 14 -0.54 -22.69 -8.51
CA LEU A 14 -1.42 -22.15 -7.47
C LEU A 14 -1.97 -23.21 -6.50
N ASP A 15 -1.53 -24.47 -6.63
CA ASP A 15 -1.89 -25.51 -5.66
C ASP A 15 -1.49 -25.10 -4.23
N PRO A 16 -2.23 -25.56 -3.20
CA PRO A 16 -1.88 -25.26 -1.82
C PRO A 16 -0.44 -25.64 -1.48
N TYR A 17 0.21 -24.79 -0.69
CA TYR A 17 1.55 -25.02 -0.18
C TYR A 17 1.59 -26.26 0.73
N THR A 18 2.46 -27.21 0.41
CA THR A 18 2.63 -28.48 1.13
C THR A 18 4.00 -28.60 1.82
N GLY A 19 4.83 -27.57 1.71
CA GLY A 19 6.12 -27.52 2.41
C GLY A 19 5.96 -27.28 3.91
N THR A 20 7.06 -27.39 4.64
CA THR A 20 7.06 -27.14 6.08
C THR A 20 6.79 -25.66 6.37
N TRP A 21 5.75 -25.39 7.17
CA TRP A 21 5.47 -24.04 7.67
C TRP A 21 6.46 -23.66 8.78
N THR A 22 7.39 -22.74 8.50
CA THR A 22 8.39 -22.26 9.46
C THR A 22 8.33 -20.73 9.62
N LYS A 23 9.16 -20.19 10.54
CA LYS A 23 9.38 -18.74 10.67
C LYS A 23 9.70 -18.07 9.32
N GLN A 24 10.39 -18.76 8.41
CA GLN A 24 10.74 -18.18 7.11
C GLN A 24 9.51 -17.94 6.22
N GLN A 25 8.62 -18.93 6.09
CA GLN A 25 7.40 -18.81 5.29
C GLN A 25 6.43 -17.82 5.94
N ALA A 26 6.26 -17.89 7.26
CA ALA A 26 5.43 -16.94 8.01
C ALA A 26 5.93 -15.49 7.86
N ALA A 27 7.24 -15.25 8.02
CA ALA A 27 7.82 -13.92 7.84
C ALA A 27 7.75 -13.43 6.40
N HIS A 28 7.85 -14.31 5.40
CA HIS A 28 7.64 -13.93 4.00
C HIS A 28 6.20 -13.46 3.77
N LEU A 29 5.21 -14.25 4.17
CA LEU A 29 3.80 -13.90 4.09
C LEU A 29 3.54 -12.54 4.75
N LEU A 30 3.91 -12.40 6.03
CA LEU A 30 3.66 -11.18 6.79
C LEU A 30 4.35 -9.95 6.21
N ARG A 31 5.58 -10.05 5.70
CA ARG A 31 6.26 -8.91 5.08
C ARG A 31 5.61 -8.50 3.75
N ARG A 32 5.08 -9.45 2.97
CA ARG A 32 4.33 -9.11 1.74
C ARG A 32 2.98 -8.48 2.05
N THR A 33 2.32 -8.87 3.14
CA THR A 33 0.95 -8.44 3.46
C THR A 33 0.84 -7.30 4.48
N LEU A 34 1.90 -6.99 5.24
CA LEU A 34 1.93 -5.91 6.24
C LEU A 34 3.06 -4.91 5.96
N PHE A 35 2.96 -3.70 6.51
CA PHE A 35 3.98 -2.66 6.40
C PHE A 35 5.15 -2.85 7.37
N GLY A 36 5.04 -3.74 8.34
CA GLY A 36 6.12 -4.11 9.26
C GLY A 36 5.58 -5.03 10.35
N PRO A 37 5.68 -6.36 10.19
CA PRO A 37 5.16 -7.27 11.21
C PRO A 37 5.94 -7.14 12.51
N THR A 38 5.25 -7.27 13.63
CA THR A 38 5.89 -7.40 14.95
C THR A 38 6.41 -8.83 15.14
N PHE A 39 7.35 -9.02 16.07
CA PHE A 39 7.80 -10.37 16.40
C PHE A 39 6.66 -11.23 16.97
N GLN A 40 5.73 -10.64 17.73
CA GLN A 40 4.55 -11.35 18.22
C GLN A 40 3.67 -11.86 17.07
N GLN A 41 3.40 -11.02 16.07
CA GLN A 41 2.63 -11.44 14.88
C GLN A 41 3.31 -12.58 14.11
N LEU A 42 4.66 -12.58 14.04
CA LEU A 42 5.41 -13.69 13.47
C LEU A 42 5.23 -14.99 14.28
N GLN A 43 5.31 -14.90 15.61
CA GLN A 43 5.13 -16.05 16.49
C GLN A 43 3.70 -16.61 16.42
N ASP A 44 2.70 -15.72 16.37
CA ASP A 44 1.30 -16.08 16.20
C ASP A 44 1.09 -16.77 14.86
N ALA A 45 1.66 -16.24 13.76
CA ALA A 45 1.55 -16.85 12.44
C ALA A 45 2.19 -18.25 12.36
N VAL A 46 3.33 -18.46 13.02
CA VAL A 46 3.95 -19.80 13.11
C VAL A 46 3.06 -20.75 13.90
N THR A 47 2.52 -20.29 15.03
CA THR A 47 1.69 -21.09 15.93
C THR A 47 0.34 -21.48 15.30
N ASN A 48 -0.29 -20.54 14.60
CA ASN A 48 -1.60 -20.72 13.99
C ASN A 48 -1.54 -21.52 12.68
N GLY A 49 -0.38 -21.53 12.00
CA GLY A 49 -0.22 -22.17 10.70
C GLY A 49 -0.70 -21.31 9.53
N LEU A 50 -0.40 -21.76 8.30
CA LEU A 50 -0.68 -21.02 7.07
C LEU A 50 -2.15 -20.62 6.92
N ASP A 51 -3.07 -21.58 7.01
CA ASP A 51 -4.48 -21.34 6.70
C ASP A 51 -5.11 -20.32 7.63
N ALA A 52 -4.96 -20.51 8.95
CA ALA A 52 -5.50 -19.58 9.94
C ALA A 52 -4.87 -18.18 9.82
N THR A 53 -3.56 -18.10 9.55
CA THR A 53 -2.87 -16.83 9.34
C THR A 53 -3.42 -16.09 8.12
N VAL A 54 -3.59 -16.78 6.98
CA VAL A 54 -4.16 -16.16 5.77
C VAL A 54 -5.61 -15.72 6.01
N THR A 55 -6.43 -16.52 6.70
CA THR A 55 -7.79 -16.12 7.06
C THR A 55 -7.82 -14.85 7.91
N THR A 56 -6.93 -14.73 8.91
CA THR A 56 -6.80 -13.49 9.69
C THR A 56 -6.38 -12.31 8.82
N LEU A 57 -5.36 -12.48 7.99
CA LEU A 57 -4.86 -11.42 7.10
C LEU A 57 -5.90 -10.94 6.09
N LEU A 58 -6.77 -11.83 5.62
CA LEU A 58 -7.83 -11.51 4.64
C LEU A 58 -9.13 -11.03 5.29
N THR A 59 -9.14 -10.77 6.59
CA THR A 59 -10.28 -10.14 7.28
C THR A 59 -10.15 -8.63 7.19
N PRO A 60 -11.05 -7.92 6.47
CA PRO A 60 -11.03 -6.47 6.42
C PRO A 60 -11.24 -5.86 7.80
N LYS A 61 -10.58 -4.73 8.05
CA LYS A 61 -10.74 -3.97 9.29
C LYS A 61 -11.54 -2.70 9.04
N VAL A 62 -12.09 -2.13 10.11
CA VAL A 62 -12.79 -0.85 10.03
C VAL A 62 -11.76 0.25 10.19
N MET A 63 -11.74 1.19 9.25
CA MET A 63 -10.87 2.35 9.31
C MET A 63 -11.55 3.46 10.11
N ASP A 64 -10.82 4.12 10.99
CA ASP A 64 -11.32 5.32 11.67
C ASP A 64 -11.27 6.55 10.76
N LEU A 65 -11.82 7.67 11.22
CA LEU A 65 -11.86 8.92 10.46
C LEU A 65 -10.74 9.88 10.90
N PRO A 66 -10.22 10.70 9.97
CA PRO A 66 -9.27 11.75 10.31
C PRO A 66 -9.91 12.76 11.27
N LEU A 67 -9.15 13.19 12.27
CA LEU A 67 -9.63 14.12 13.31
C LEU A 67 -9.14 15.54 13.05
N THR A 68 -9.94 16.51 13.48
CA THR A 68 -9.52 17.90 13.56
C THR A 68 -8.47 18.06 14.64
N TYR A 69 -7.30 18.59 14.27
CA TYR A 69 -6.21 18.84 15.21
C TYR A 69 -5.55 20.22 14.99
N ASP A 70 -5.55 20.73 13.75
CA ASP A 70 -4.96 22.02 13.40
C ASP A 70 -5.96 23.15 13.72
N PRO A 71 -5.55 24.23 14.42
CA PRO A 71 -6.42 25.34 14.78
C PRO A 71 -6.95 26.16 13.59
N ASP A 72 -6.35 26.02 12.39
CA ASP A 72 -6.86 26.63 11.16
C ASP A 72 -8.12 25.93 10.62
N GLU A 73 -8.49 24.76 11.18
CA GLU A 73 -9.83 24.20 11.01
C GLU A 73 -10.82 25.00 11.87
N GLY A 74 -11.61 25.86 11.21
CA GLY A 74 -12.50 26.81 11.89
C GLY A 74 -13.96 26.36 12.07
N ILE A 75 -14.31 25.10 11.76
CA ILE A 75 -15.69 24.61 11.71
C ILE A 75 -15.91 23.39 12.60
N ALA A 76 -15.14 22.33 12.39
CA ALA A 76 -15.20 21.08 13.13
C ALA A 76 -14.49 21.22 14.48
N PRO A 77 -15.08 20.75 15.60
CA PRO A 77 -14.41 20.82 16.90
C PRO A 77 -13.10 20.01 16.95
N PHE A 78 -12.12 20.49 17.71
CA PHE A 78 -10.86 19.76 17.98
C PHE A 78 -11.15 18.35 18.51
N GLY A 79 -10.44 17.35 17.95
CA GLY A 79 -10.60 15.93 18.28
C GLY A 79 -11.84 15.26 17.69
N GLN A 80 -12.63 15.94 16.86
CA GLN A 80 -13.77 15.36 16.15
C GLN A 80 -13.46 15.14 14.67
N PRO A 81 -14.10 14.16 14.01
CA PRO A 81 -14.06 14.04 12.56
C PRO A 81 -14.65 15.27 11.87
N TRP A 82 -14.02 15.71 10.78
CA TRP A 82 -14.46 16.87 9.98
C TRP A 82 -15.15 16.46 8.67
N ASN A 83 -15.28 15.17 8.38
CA ASN A 83 -15.73 14.63 7.09
C ASN A 83 -17.11 15.14 6.63
N ASN A 84 -17.99 15.47 7.59
CA ASN A 84 -19.33 16.00 7.33
C ASN A 84 -19.47 17.50 7.66
N SER A 85 -18.35 18.18 7.90
CA SER A 85 -18.33 19.61 8.23
C SER A 85 -18.26 20.45 6.96
N VAL A 86 -19.12 21.47 6.88
CA VAL A 86 -19.10 22.49 5.80
C VAL A 86 -17.77 23.27 5.81
N TYR A 87 -17.55 24.07 4.77
CA TYR A 87 -16.47 25.05 4.71
C TYR A 87 -16.96 26.45 5.15
N PRO A 88 -16.06 27.37 5.53
CA PRO A 88 -16.39 28.78 5.70
C PRO A 88 -16.92 29.43 4.41
N GLY A 89 -17.64 30.53 4.54
CA GLY A 89 -18.21 31.26 3.39
C GLY A 89 -17.23 32.23 2.69
N ASP A 90 -16.07 32.51 3.30
CA ASP A 90 -15.05 33.40 2.77
C ASP A 90 -13.82 32.63 2.26
N THR A 91 -13.15 33.19 1.25
CA THR A 91 -12.02 32.52 0.56
C THR A 91 -10.83 32.23 1.48
N ALA A 92 -10.54 33.10 2.45
CA ALA A 92 -9.42 32.90 3.36
C ALA A 92 -9.70 31.74 4.33
N GLY A 93 -10.91 31.70 4.89
CA GLY A 93 -11.38 30.61 5.73
C GLY A 93 -11.42 29.27 4.99
N ILE A 94 -11.83 29.25 3.72
CA ILE A 94 -11.79 28.05 2.87
C ILE A 94 -10.35 27.54 2.76
N GLN A 95 -9.40 28.40 2.41
CA GLN A 95 -8.00 28.00 2.24
C GLN A 95 -7.38 27.47 3.53
N ALA A 96 -7.62 28.14 4.66
CA ALA A 96 -7.14 27.72 5.97
C ALA A 96 -7.72 26.35 6.37
N THR A 97 -9.05 26.21 6.28
CA THR A 97 -9.75 24.95 6.59
C THR A 97 -9.30 23.82 5.68
N ASN A 98 -9.13 24.07 4.37
CA ASN A 98 -8.68 23.05 3.43
C ASN A 98 -7.26 22.56 3.75
N THR A 99 -6.37 23.49 4.12
CA THR A 99 -4.98 23.18 4.49
C THR A 99 -4.93 22.36 5.77
N ALA A 100 -5.69 22.75 6.80
CA ALA A 100 -5.82 22.03 8.06
C ALA A 100 -6.33 20.59 7.84
N ARG A 101 -7.39 20.41 7.03
CA ARG A 101 -7.93 19.09 6.70
C ARG A 101 -6.95 18.26 5.89
N LEU A 102 -6.16 18.86 5.00
CA LEU A 102 -5.13 18.15 4.23
C LEU A 102 -4.02 17.60 5.14
N LYS A 103 -3.53 18.41 6.08
CA LYS A 103 -2.58 17.94 7.09
C LYS A 103 -3.16 16.79 7.93
N SER A 104 -4.43 16.92 8.33
CA SER A 104 -5.16 15.87 9.06
C SER A 104 -5.23 14.57 8.27
N LEU A 105 -5.53 14.62 6.96
CA LEU A 105 -5.52 13.43 6.08
C LEU A 105 -4.13 12.79 5.97
N ALA A 106 -3.09 13.60 5.77
CA ALA A 106 -1.72 13.10 5.65
C ALA A 106 -1.26 12.40 6.92
N ALA A 107 -1.53 12.99 8.08
CA ALA A 107 -1.25 12.39 9.39
C ALA A 107 -2.05 11.11 9.61
N TRP A 108 -3.35 11.12 9.31
CA TRP A 108 -4.23 9.95 9.43
C TRP A 108 -3.77 8.78 8.55
N ALA A 109 -3.34 9.03 7.31
CA ALA A 109 -2.81 7.98 6.45
C ALA A 109 -1.57 7.30 7.07
N MET A 110 -0.63 8.08 7.61
CA MET A 110 0.57 7.54 8.26
C MET A 110 0.26 6.81 9.57
N LYS A 111 -0.73 7.30 10.32
CA LYS A 111 -1.25 6.62 11.51
C LYS A 111 -1.80 5.24 11.17
N ASN A 112 -2.57 5.11 10.09
CA ASN A 112 -3.13 3.82 9.67
C ASN A 112 -2.03 2.83 9.27
N LEU A 113 -0.96 3.30 8.63
CA LEU A 113 0.20 2.46 8.33
C LEU A 113 0.99 2.06 9.59
N ASN A 114 1.11 2.94 10.59
CA ASN A 114 1.81 2.64 11.86
C ASN A 114 1.01 1.65 12.73
N ASN A 115 -0.30 1.86 12.79
CA ASN A 115 -1.22 1.11 13.64
C ASN A 115 -1.95 0.00 12.87
N GLN A 116 -1.34 -0.51 11.80
CA GLN A 116 -1.92 -1.56 10.99
C GLN A 116 -2.18 -2.81 11.84
N ASP A 117 -3.42 -3.28 11.84
CA ASP A 117 -3.79 -4.59 12.37
C ASP A 117 -3.11 -5.74 11.60
N THR A 118 -3.25 -6.99 12.06
CA THR A 118 -2.88 -8.17 11.26
C THR A 118 -3.89 -8.39 10.12
N SER A 119 -3.94 -7.45 9.18
CA SER A 119 -4.82 -7.45 8.01
C SER A 119 -4.09 -6.86 6.80
N ILE A 120 -4.32 -7.42 5.62
CA ILE A 120 -3.72 -6.96 4.35
C ILE A 120 -4.32 -5.63 3.86
N THR A 121 -5.39 -5.15 4.49
CA THR A 121 -6.21 -4.04 3.99
C THR A 121 -5.36 -2.83 3.60
N GLU A 122 -4.36 -2.42 4.38
CA GLU A 122 -3.54 -1.25 4.05
C GLU A 122 -2.62 -1.48 2.84
N LYS A 123 -2.13 -2.70 2.63
CA LYS A 123 -1.39 -3.05 1.41
C LYS A 123 -2.30 -3.02 0.19
N MET A 124 -3.51 -3.56 0.32
CA MET A 124 -4.50 -3.51 -0.75
C MET A 124 -4.96 -2.08 -1.04
N SER A 125 -5.16 -1.25 -0.02
CA SER A 125 -5.49 0.17 -0.15
C SER A 125 -4.40 0.92 -0.92
N LEU A 126 -3.12 0.70 -0.61
CA LEU A 126 -2.02 1.32 -1.38
C LEU A 126 -1.92 0.76 -2.80
N PHE A 127 -2.17 -0.54 -3.00
CA PHE A 127 -2.24 -1.15 -4.33
C PHE A 127 -3.33 -0.50 -5.19
N TRP A 128 -4.54 -0.37 -4.64
CA TRP A 128 -5.68 0.24 -5.34
C TRP A 128 -5.50 1.74 -5.52
N HIS A 129 -4.92 2.44 -4.56
CA HIS A 129 -4.59 3.85 -4.72
C HIS A 129 -3.55 4.06 -5.83
N ASN A 130 -2.59 3.15 -5.98
CA ASN A 130 -1.69 3.16 -7.14
C ASN A 130 -2.40 2.80 -8.45
N HIS A 131 -3.38 1.89 -8.42
CA HIS A 131 -4.12 1.45 -9.60
C HIS A 131 -5.08 2.53 -10.11
N PHE A 132 -5.92 3.08 -9.23
CA PHE A 132 -6.87 4.16 -9.48
C PHE A 132 -6.24 5.49 -9.05
N ALA A 133 -5.02 5.76 -9.51
CA ALA A 133 -4.27 6.94 -9.09
C ALA A 133 -5.11 8.21 -9.23
N CYS A 134 -5.36 8.85 -8.09
CA CYS A 134 -6.13 10.08 -7.98
C CYS A 134 -5.35 11.02 -7.04
N PRO A 135 -4.95 12.22 -7.49
CA PRO A 135 -4.32 13.19 -6.61
C PRO A 135 -5.36 13.77 -5.63
N ILE A 136 -4.85 14.50 -4.64
CA ILE A 136 -5.64 15.32 -3.72
C ILE A 136 -6.59 16.23 -4.51
N ALA A 137 -7.89 16.17 -4.18
CA ALA A 137 -8.94 16.99 -4.77
C ALA A 137 -8.97 18.42 -4.18
N ALA A 138 -9.73 19.33 -4.79
CA ALA A 138 -9.90 20.69 -4.27
C ALA A 138 -10.54 20.70 -2.86
N ASP A 139 -11.38 19.72 -2.54
CA ASP A 139 -12.07 19.56 -1.27
C ASP A 139 -11.61 18.29 -0.54
N GLN A 140 -11.14 18.43 0.71
CA GLN A 140 -10.60 17.29 1.46
C GLN A 140 -11.65 16.25 1.86
N ARG A 141 -12.95 16.61 1.87
CA ARG A 141 -14.03 15.63 2.07
C ARG A 141 -14.12 14.68 0.88
N SER A 142 -13.89 15.20 -0.32
CA SER A 142 -13.81 14.40 -1.55
C SER A 142 -12.59 13.48 -1.53
N THR A 143 -11.42 14.01 -1.16
CA THR A 143 -10.19 13.20 -1.01
C THR A 143 -10.38 12.06 -0.01
N LEU A 144 -11.02 12.34 1.13
CA LEU A 144 -11.34 11.34 2.15
C LEU A 144 -12.30 10.28 1.61
N ASP A 145 -13.41 10.69 0.98
CA ASP A 145 -14.41 9.78 0.40
C ASP A 145 -13.79 8.79 -0.59
N TYR A 146 -12.90 9.27 -1.47
CA TYR A 146 -12.12 8.43 -2.36
C TYR A 146 -11.28 7.37 -1.60
N HIS A 147 -10.56 7.77 -0.54
CA HIS A 147 -9.73 6.83 0.23
C HIS A 147 -10.56 5.83 1.03
N LEU A 148 -11.73 6.25 1.56
CA LEU A 148 -12.67 5.36 2.23
C LEU A 148 -13.24 4.33 1.25
N LEU A 149 -13.56 4.74 0.02
CA LEU A 149 -14.03 3.86 -1.04
C LEU A 149 -12.95 2.84 -1.44
N VAL A 150 -11.70 3.29 -1.62
CA VAL A 150 -10.53 2.41 -1.87
C VAL A 150 -10.39 1.37 -0.77
N HIS A 151 -10.51 1.79 0.49
CA HIS A 151 -10.39 0.91 1.64
C HIS A 151 -11.58 -0.08 1.74
N GLN A 152 -12.81 0.38 1.49
CA GLN A 152 -14.01 -0.45 1.47
C GLN A 152 -13.88 -1.61 0.48
N TYR A 153 -13.32 -1.34 -0.71
CA TYR A 153 -13.15 -2.35 -1.76
C TYR A 153 -11.78 -3.03 -1.75
N ALA A 154 -10.97 -2.86 -0.69
CA ALA A 154 -9.63 -3.41 -0.58
C ALA A 154 -9.55 -4.91 -0.96
N LEU A 155 -10.50 -5.72 -0.49
CA LEU A 155 -10.65 -7.14 -0.84
C LEU A 155 -12.00 -7.46 -1.51
N GLY A 156 -12.77 -6.44 -1.88
CA GLY A 156 -14.13 -6.60 -2.37
C GLY A 156 -14.22 -6.89 -3.86
N ASN A 157 -15.42 -6.67 -4.40
CA ASN A 157 -15.70 -6.87 -5.81
C ASN A 157 -15.06 -5.80 -6.69
N PHE A 158 -14.15 -6.19 -7.59
CA PHE A 158 -13.48 -5.23 -8.47
C PHE A 158 -14.42 -4.60 -9.49
N LYS A 159 -15.44 -5.34 -9.94
CA LYS A 159 -16.42 -4.85 -10.91
C LYS A 159 -17.33 -3.79 -10.31
N ASP A 160 -17.76 -3.98 -9.07
CA ASP A 160 -18.54 -2.96 -8.37
C ASP A 160 -17.65 -1.77 -7.99
N PHE A 161 -16.41 -2.03 -7.54
CA PHE A 161 -15.47 -0.97 -7.19
C PHE A 161 -15.23 -0.02 -8.36
N ILE A 162 -14.98 -0.53 -9.57
CA ILE A 162 -14.73 0.35 -10.71
C ILE A 162 -15.98 1.17 -11.09
N LYS A 163 -17.20 0.66 -10.86
CA LYS A 163 -18.42 1.45 -11.07
C LYS A 163 -18.49 2.60 -10.08
N GLU A 164 -18.29 2.33 -8.80
CA GLU A 164 -18.31 3.36 -7.76
C GLU A 164 -17.20 4.40 -7.94
N ILE A 165 -15.98 3.98 -8.26
CA ILE A 165 -14.84 4.90 -8.44
C ILE A 165 -15.00 5.77 -9.70
N THR A 166 -15.70 5.28 -10.73
CA THR A 166 -15.96 6.03 -11.98
C THR A 166 -16.71 7.33 -11.72
N ILE A 167 -17.67 7.28 -10.79
CA ILE A 167 -18.52 8.43 -10.46
C ILE A 167 -18.15 9.07 -9.12
N ASN A 168 -17.03 8.67 -8.52
CA ASN A 168 -16.52 9.29 -7.30
C ASN A 168 -16.14 10.77 -7.58
N PRO A 169 -16.50 11.73 -6.71
CA PRO A 169 -16.23 13.13 -6.96
C PRO A 169 -14.75 13.48 -7.21
N SER A 170 -13.81 12.86 -6.49
CA SER A 170 -12.37 13.10 -6.71
C SER A 170 -11.91 12.60 -8.08
N MET A 171 -12.42 11.44 -8.52
CA MET A 171 -12.11 10.88 -9.84
C MET A 171 -12.72 11.73 -10.97
N LEU A 172 -13.97 12.17 -10.80
CA LEU A 172 -14.65 13.05 -11.74
C LEU A 172 -13.92 14.42 -11.87
N GLU A 173 -13.37 14.94 -10.79
CA GLU A 173 -12.56 16.17 -10.81
C GLU A 173 -11.23 15.91 -11.55
N PHE A 174 -10.49 14.86 -11.16
CA PHE A 174 -9.17 14.57 -11.71
C PHE A 174 -9.16 14.25 -13.20
N GLN A 175 -10.14 13.47 -13.67
CA GLN A 175 -10.19 12.98 -15.05
C GLN A 175 -11.11 13.81 -15.96
N ASN A 176 -11.48 15.01 -15.50
CA ASN A 176 -12.38 15.92 -16.19
C ASN A 176 -13.76 15.30 -16.50
N GLY A 177 -14.17 14.29 -15.72
CA GLY A 177 -15.49 13.68 -15.82
C GLY A 177 -16.60 14.66 -15.47
N ALA A 178 -16.38 15.54 -14.47
CA ALA A 178 -17.35 16.53 -14.03
C ALA A 178 -17.68 17.60 -15.08
N THR A 179 -16.83 17.75 -16.10
CA THR A 179 -17.00 18.67 -17.24
C THR A 179 -17.28 17.94 -18.55
N ASN A 180 -17.28 16.60 -18.56
CA ASN A 180 -17.60 15.79 -19.72
C ASN A 180 -19.10 15.86 -20.04
N ASN A 181 -19.45 16.42 -21.19
CA ASN A 181 -20.84 16.62 -21.59
C ASN A 181 -21.05 16.38 -23.08
N VAL A 182 -22.30 16.17 -23.48
CA VAL A 182 -22.71 15.85 -24.86
C VAL A 182 -22.21 16.83 -25.92
N TYR A 183 -22.01 18.10 -25.57
CA TYR A 183 -21.53 19.12 -26.51
C TYR A 183 -20.00 19.09 -26.68
N SER A 184 -19.27 18.53 -25.72
CA SER A 184 -17.82 18.35 -25.76
C SER A 184 -17.40 17.05 -25.07
N PRO A 185 -17.67 15.87 -25.68
CA PRO A 185 -17.24 14.60 -25.11
C PRO A 185 -15.73 14.57 -24.91
N ASN A 186 -15.29 14.15 -23.71
CA ASN A 186 -13.90 14.12 -23.30
C ASN A 186 -13.42 12.67 -23.22
N GLU A 187 -12.42 12.33 -24.02
CA GLU A 187 -11.88 10.98 -24.13
C GLU A 187 -10.94 10.57 -23.00
N ASN A 188 -10.48 11.52 -22.16
CA ASN A 188 -9.47 11.24 -21.13
C ASN A 188 -9.89 10.08 -20.23
N TYR A 189 -10.99 10.20 -19.49
CA TYR A 189 -11.43 9.12 -18.60
C TYR A 189 -11.73 7.83 -19.35
N ALA A 190 -12.34 7.89 -20.55
CA ALA A 190 -12.65 6.70 -21.33
C ALA A 190 -11.39 5.92 -21.74
N ARG A 191 -10.32 6.65 -22.07
CA ARG A 191 -9.02 6.08 -22.39
C ARG A 191 -8.38 5.46 -21.15
N GLU A 192 -8.34 6.17 -20.03
CA GLU A 192 -7.74 5.64 -18.79
C GLU A 192 -8.55 4.46 -18.23
N PHE A 193 -9.87 4.50 -18.35
CA PHE A 193 -10.76 3.40 -18.02
C PHE A 193 -10.34 2.12 -18.76
N LEU A 194 -10.19 2.16 -20.09
CA LEU A 194 -9.76 1.01 -20.88
C LEU A 194 -8.28 0.66 -20.65
N GLU A 195 -7.39 1.65 -20.74
CA GLU A 195 -5.94 1.46 -20.78
C GLU A 195 -5.35 1.07 -19.42
N LEU A 196 -5.80 1.69 -18.34
CA LEU A 196 -5.14 1.62 -17.03
C LEU A 196 -6.00 0.98 -15.96
N PHE A 197 -7.32 1.18 -16.01
CA PHE A 197 -8.22 0.83 -14.92
C PHE A 197 -9.00 -0.47 -15.13
N SER A 198 -9.17 -0.98 -16.36
CA SER A 198 -9.99 -2.18 -16.61
C SER A 198 -9.27 -3.26 -17.42
N ILE A 199 -9.32 -3.18 -18.76
CA ILE A 199 -8.89 -4.24 -19.67
C ILE A 199 -7.39 -4.17 -20.03
N GLY A 200 -6.75 -3.03 -19.77
CA GLY A 200 -5.35 -2.80 -20.10
C GLY A 200 -5.14 -2.40 -21.57
N LYS A 201 -4.08 -1.62 -21.83
CA LYS A 201 -3.72 -1.15 -23.19
C LYS A 201 -3.72 -2.24 -24.26
N GLY A 202 -3.10 -3.37 -23.96
CA GLY A 202 -2.77 -4.38 -24.97
C GLY A 202 -1.65 -3.93 -25.91
N LEU A 203 -1.27 -4.81 -26.84
CA LEU A 203 -0.29 -4.49 -27.89
C LEU A 203 -0.96 -3.64 -28.97
N GLN A 204 -0.29 -2.59 -29.44
CA GLN A 204 -0.77 -1.83 -30.58
C GLN A 204 -0.63 -2.68 -31.85
N THR A 205 -1.74 -2.96 -32.52
CA THR A 205 -1.79 -3.75 -33.76
C THR A 205 -1.99 -2.89 -35.01
N GLY A 206 -2.39 -1.62 -34.83
CA GLY A 206 -2.50 -0.63 -35.88
C GLY A 206 -2.67 0.80 -35.34
N PRO A 207 -2.72 1.83 -36.19
CA PRO A 207 -3.06 3.19 -35.76
C PRO A 207 -4.45 3.21 -35.11
N GLY A 208 -4.50 3.49 -33.81
CA GLY A 208 -5.75 3.49 -33.04
C GLY A 208 -6.40 2.13 -32.80
N ASP A 209 -5.66 1.03 -32.99
CA ASP A 209 -6.12 -0.34 -32.76
C ASP A 209 -5.13 -1.06 -31.85
N TYR A 210 -5.62 -1.48 -30.69
CA TYR A 210 -4.88 -2.26 -29.72
C TYR A 210 -5.52 -3.65 -29.57
N SER A 211 -4.77 -4.61 -29.06
CA SER A 211 -5.25 -6.00 -28.91
C SER A 211 -6.53 -6.12 -28.09
N ASN A 212 -6.81 -5.15 -27.21
CA ASN A 212 -7.89 -5.20 -26.21
C ASN A 212 -9.05 -4.22 -26.52
N TYR A 213 -8.78 -3.11 -27.22
CA TYR A 213 -9.78 -2.09 -27.59
C TYR A 213 -9.25 -1.22 -28.76
N THR A 214 -10.11 -0.37 -29.29
CA THR A 214 -9.77 0.59 -30.36
C THR A 214 -10.14 2.02 -29.95
N GLU A 215 -9.67 3.02 -30.71
CA GLU A 215 -10.08 4.42 -30.51
C GLU A 215 -11.60 4.63 -30.69
N GLN A 216 -12.29 3.75 -31.43
CA GLN A 216 -13.75 3.78 -31.49
C GLN A 216 -14.37 3.51 -30.12
N ASP A 217 -13.81 2.58 -29.34
CA ASP A 217 -14.28 2.25 -27.99
C ASP A 217 -14.03 3.41 -27.03
N VAL A 218 -12.89 4.09 -27.18
CA VAL A 218 -12.58 5.30 -26.40
C VAL A 218 -13.60 6.41 -26.71
N ALA A 219 -13.88 6.68 -27.99
CA ALA A 219 -14.85 7.69 -28.40
C ALA A 219 -16.29 7.34 -27.96
N ALA A 220 -16.66 6.06 -27.98
CA ALA A 220 -17.94 5.58 -27.46
C ALA A 220 -18.03 5.77 -25.94
N GLY A 221 -17.00 5.35 -25.20
CA GLY A 221 -16.88 5.55 -23.76
C GLY A 221 -16.96 7.03 -23.37
N ALA A 222 -16.30 7.91 -24.11
CA ALA A 222 -16.32 9.36 -23.87
C ALA A 222 -17.75 9.91 -23.85
N LYS A 223 -18.60 9.43 -24.76
CA LYS A 223 -20.03 9.78 -24.83
C LYS A 223 -20.84 9.14 -23.70
N ILE A 224 -20.60 7.86 -23.41
CA ILE A 224 -21.26 7.13 -22.32
C ILE A 224 -21.02 7.80 -20.97
N PHE A 225 -19.80 8.28 -20.71
CA PHE A 225 -19.44 8.95 -19.45
C PHE A 225 -19.88 10.43 -19.37
N THR A 226 -20.65 10.96 -20.34
CA THR A 226 -21.13 12.35 -20.27
C THR A 226 -22.23 12.53 -19.23
N GLY A 227 -22.40 13.75 -18.72
CA GLY A 227 -23.57 14.14 -17.93
C GLY A 227 -23.41 14.02 -16.42
N TYR A 228 -22.34 13.42 -15.92
CA TYR A 228 -21.97 13.51 -14.51
C TYR A 228 -21.31 14.85 -14.19
N THR A 229 -21.70 15.45 -13.06
CA THR A 229 -21.08 16.65 -12.49
C THR A 229 -20.90 16.49 -10.98
N ILE A 230 -20.31 17.48 -10.32
CA ILE A 230 -20.04 17.45 -8.88
C ILE A 230 -20.76 18.62 -8.20
N LYS A 231 -21.30 18.38 -7.01
CA LYS A 231 -21.89 19.40 -6.14
C LYS A 231 -21.24 19.38 -4.76
N GLY A 232 -21.29 20.52 -4.07
CA GLY A 232 -20.87 20.63 -2.68
C GLY A 232 -19.38 20.92 -2.44
N ILE A 233 -18.57 21.05 -3.50
CA ILE A 233 -17.14 21.43 -3.41
C ILE A 233 -17.00 22.72 -2.60
N GLN A 234 -16.23 22.64 -1.51
CA GLN A 234 -15.92 23.74 -0.59
C GLN A 234 -17.18 24.55 -0.16
N SER A 235 -18.33 23.88 -0.07
CA SER A 235 -19.61 24.52 0.21
C SER A 235 -19.76 24.91 1.67
N SER A 236 -20.35 26.08 1.91
CA SER A 236 -20.75 26.57 3.23
C SER A 236 -22.12 26.06 3.70
N THR A 237 -22.85 25.36 2.84
CA THR A 237 -24.19 24.83 3.13
C THR A 237 -24.31 23.32 2.96
N GLU A 238 -23.50 22.73 2.08
CA GLU A 238 -23.51 21.28 1.82
C GLU A 238 -22.41 20.60 2.64
N SER A 239 -22.77 19.61 3.44
CA SER A 239 -21.86 18.88 4.34
C SER A 239 -20.99 17.83 3.62
N SER A 240 -21.32 17.49 2.38
CA SER A 240 -20.61 16.49 1.57
C SER A 240 -20.42 16.96 0.14
N VAL A 241 -19.43 16.37 -0.54
CA VAL A 241 -19.24 16.49 -1.98
C VAL A 241 -19.87 15.26 -2.62
N THR A 242 -20.74 15.45 -3.60
CA THR A 242 -21.49 14.34 -4.24
C THR A 242 -21.45 14.48 -5.75
N SER A 243 -21.49 13.34 -6.44
CA SER A 243 -21.70 13.30 -7.87
C SER A 243 -23.19 13.43 -8.19
N TYR A 244 -23.50 14.05 -9.32
CA TYR A 244 -24.86 14.33 -9.74
C TYR A 244 -24.99 14.16 -11.25
N PHE A 245 -25.97 13.37 -11.70
CA PHE A 245 -26.23 13.15 -13.12
C PHE A 245 -27.20 14.20 -13.67
N MET A 246 -26.82 14.83 -14.79
CA MET A 246 -27.59 15.84 -15.52
C MET A 246 -28.00 15.29 -16.89
N PRO A 247 -29.24 14.80 -17.06
CA PRO A 247 -29.69 14.21 -18.32
C PRO A 247 -29.53 15.12 -19.55
N ILE A 248 -29.68 16.43 -19.39
CA ILE A 248 -29.52 17.40 -20.49
C ILE A 248 -28.07 17.52 -20.99
N LEU A 249 -27.10 17.12 -20.17
CA LEU A 249 -25.67 17.13 -20.52
C LEU A 249 -25.18 15.76 -21.01
N HIS A 250 -26.07 14.76 -21.08
CA HIS A 250 -25.71 13.41 -21.45
C HIS A 250 -26.02 13.12 -22.92
N ASP A 251 -25.12 12.41 -23.59
CA ASP A 251 -25.34 11.89 -24.93
C ASP A 251 -26.37 10.75 -24.84
N GLY A 252 -27.58 10.96 -25.34
CA GLY A 252 -28.66 9.95 -25.31
C GLY A 252 -28.71 9.03 -26.53
N THR A 253 -27.64 8.95 -27.34
CA THR A 253 -27.62 8.08 -28.54
C THR A 253 -27.18 6.66 -28.19
N VAL A 254 -27.42 5.69 -29.10
CA VAL A 254 -26.86 4.34 -28.98
C VAL A 254 -25.37 4.38 -29.37
N LYS A 255 -24.49 3.79 -28.57
CA LYS A 255 -23.05 3.75 -28.85
C LYS A 255 -22.64 2.37 -29.36
N GLN A 256 -21.98 2.35 -30.50
CA GLN A 256 -21.44 1.14 -31.12
C GLN A 256 -19.99 0.93 -30.68
N LEU A 257 -19.72 -0.21 -30.05
CA LEU A 257 -18.35 -0.63 -29.73
C LEU A 257 -17.73 -1.34 -30.92
N SER A 258 -16.41 -1.46 -30.89
CA SER A 258 -15.61 -2.05 -31.96
C SER A 258 -15.65 -3.57 -31.92
N TYR A 259 -15.04 -4.19 -32.94
CA TYR A 259 -14.88 -5.64 -33.02
C TYR A 259 -14.03 -6.22 -31.87
N ARG A 260 -13.20 -5.42 -31.19
CA ARG A 260 -12.44 -5.86 -30.00
C ARG A 260 -13.36 -6.11 -28.80
N LEU A 261 -14.47 -5.39 -28.72
CA LEU A 261 -15.52 -5.57 -27.73
C LEU A 261 -16.75 -6.21 -28.38
N ASN A 262 -16.52 -7.20 -29.24
CA ASN A 262 -17.53 -8.05 -29.88
C ASN A 262 -18.59 -7.31 -30.73
N ASN A 263 -18.33 -6.08 -31.16
CA ASN A 263 -19.31 -5.21 -31.82
C ASN A 263 -20.60 -5.01 -31.00
N GLU A 264 -20.49 -5.06 -29.67
CA GLU A 264 -21.62 -4.79 -28.78
C GLU A 264 -22.15 -3.35 -28.95
N THR A 265 -23.40 -3.15 -28.54
CA THR A 265 -24.05 -1.84 -28.51
C THR A 265 -24.47 -1.48 -27.10
N VAL A 266 -24.18 -0.24 -26.69
CA VAL A 266 -24.66 0.32 -25.43
C VAL A 266 -25.88 1.18 -25.72
N SER A 267 -27.04 0.74 -25.22
CA SER A 267 -28.28 1.51 -25.31
C SER A 267 -28.31 2.62 -24.26
N PRO A 268 -28.93 3.77 -24.55
CA PRO A 268 -29.00 4.86 -23.59
C PRO A 268 -29.78 4.45 -22.34
N ASN A 269 -29.17 4.63 -21.16
CA ASN A 269 -29.75 4.23 -19.87
C ASN A 269 -29.57 5.31 -18.79
N GLY A 270 -29.38 6.57 -19.22
CA GLY A 270 -29.20 7.71 -18.33
C GLY A 270 -28.05 7.50 -17.34
N ALA A 271 -28.31 7.73 -16.06
CA ALA A 271 -27.29 7.58 -15.01
C ALA A 271 -26.71 6.15 -14.92
N ASN A 272 -27.37 5.12 -15.45
CA ASN A 272 -26.84 3.76 -15.36
C ASN A 272 -26.06 3.32 -16.61
N GLU A 273 -26.03 4.13 -17.67
CA GLU A 273 -25.40 3.74 -18.95
C GLU A 273 -23.90 3.43 -18.80
N TYR A 274 -23.20 4.16 -17.92
CA TYR A 274 -21.79 3.89 -17.64
C TYR A 274 -21.57 2.51 -17.01
N SER A 275 -22.48 2.06 -16.14
CA SER A 275 -22.43 0.74 -15.52
C SER A 275 -22.63 -0.35 -16.58
N ASP A 276 -23.57 -0.17 -17.51
CA ASP A 276 -23.83 -1.13 -18.59
C ASP A 276 -22.60 -1.30 -19.50
N TYR A 277 -21.92 -0.19 -19.80
CA TYR A 277 -20.66 -0.21 -20.54
C TYR A 277 -19.56 -0.97 -19.80
N ILE A 278 -19.40 -0.71 -18.50
CA ILE A 278 -18.47 -1.45 -17.64
C ILE A 278 -18.81 -2.94 -17.64
N ASP A 279 -20.10 -3.29 -17.57
CA ASP A 279 -20.56 -4.68 -17.62
C ASP A 279 -20.12 -5.38 -18.90
N ILE A 280 -20.18 -4.71 -20.06
CA ILE A 280 -19.69 -5.24 -21.35
C ILE A 280 -18.18 -5.41 -21.35
N VAL A 281 -17.40 -4.44 -20.86
CA VAL A 281 -15.94 -4.57 -20.78
C VAL A 281 -15.53 -5.75 -19.90
N PHE A 282 -16.24 -6.00 -18.81
CA PHE A 282 -16.00 -7.13 -17.90
C PHE A 282 -16.41 -8.50 -18.46
N GLN A 283 -17.02 -8.56 -19.65
CA GLN A 283 -17.19 -9.82 -20.38
C GLN A 283 -15.88 -10.28 -21.03
N GLN A 284 -14.89 -9.41 -21.13
CA GLN A 284 -13.57 -9.77 -21.67
C GLN A 284 -12.71 -10.36 -20.56
N ASP A 285 -12.31 -11.63 -20.70
CA ASP A 285 -11.42 -12.31 -19.74
C ASP A 285 -10.11 -11.54 -19.47
N GLU A 286 -9.69 -10.69 -20.42
CA GLU A 286 -8.46 -9.91 -20.30
C GLU A 286 -8.51 -8.90 -19.13
N VAL A 287 -9.70 -8.45 -18.69
CA VAL A 287 -9.83 -7.65 -17.46
C VAL A 287 -9.28 -8.41 -16.26
N ALA A 288 -9.69 -9.67 -16.08
CA ALA A 288 -9.23 -10.50 -14.98
C ALA A 288 -7.72 -10.82 -15.09
N ARG A 289 -7.21 -11.03 -16.32
CA ARG A 289 -5.76 -11.23 -16.54
C ARG A 289 -4.96 -9.98 -16.21
N PHE A 290 -5.42 -8.81 -16.65
CA PHE A 290 -4.77 -7.53 -16.39
C PHE A 290 -4.64 -7.24 -14.89
N ILE A 291 -5.73 -7.41 -14.13
CA ILE A 291 -5.69 -7.23 -12.67
C ILE A 291 -4.85 -8.30 -11.99
N SER A 292 -4.92 -9.56 -12.44
CA SER A 292 -4.06 -10.63 -11.92
C SER A 292 -2.58 -10.31 -12.09
N ARG A 293 -2.17 -9.75 -13.25
CA ARG A 293 -0.79 -9.27 -13.46
C ARG A 293 -0.40 -8.16 -12.50
N LYS A 294 -1.30 -7.19 -12.26
CA LYS A 294 -1.05 -6.09 -11.32
C LYS A 294 -0.89 -6.62 -9.89
N LEU A 295 -1.79 -7.49 -9.42
CA LEU A 295 -1.71 -8.14 -8.10
C LEU A 295 -0.42 -8.95 -7.96
N TYR A 296 -0.09 -9.75 -8.97
CA TYR A 296 1.14 -10.53 -9.01
C TYR A 296 2.39 -9.65 -8.86
N ARG A 297 2.47 -8.55 -9.63
CA ARG A 297 3.60 -7.61 -9.56
C ARG A 297 3.77 -6.99 -8.18
N TYR A 298 2.65 -6.66 -7.53
CA TYR A 298 2.65 -6.04 -6.22
C TYR A 298 2.98 -7.04 -5.10
N PHE A 299 2.42 -8.25 -5.13
CA PHE A 299 2.51 -9.21 -4.02
C PHE A 299 3.54 -10.33 -4.19
N VAL A 300 4.01 -10.60 -5.41
CA VAL A 300 4.97 -11.68 -5.69
C VAL A 300 6.27 -11.11 -6.27
N ASN A 301 6.27 -10.77 -7.55
CA ASN A 301 7.47 -10.38 -8.30
C ASN A 301 7.10 -9.43 -9.44
N TYR A 302 7.92 -8.40 -9.67
CA TYR A 302 7.69 -7.44 -10.75
C TYR A 302 7.81 -8.06 -12.16
N GLU A 303 8.57 -9.15 -12.30
CA GLU A 303 8.83 -9.84 -13.56
C GLU A 303 7.73 -10.87 -13.87
N LEU A 304 7.12 -10.72 -15.05
CA LEU A 304 6.15 -11.67 -15.60
C LEU A 304 6.88 -12.52 -16.64
N THR A 305 7.41 -13.67 -16.22
CA THR A 305 8.05 -14.62 -17.14
C THR A 305 6.99 -15.35 -17.98
N ASP A 306 7.41 -15.99 -19.08
CA ASP A 306 6.51 -16.78 -19.92
C ASP A 306 5.76 -17.86 -19.11
N GLN A 307 6.43 -18.49 -18.14
CA GLN A 307 5.80 -19.49 -17.27
C GLN A 307 4.77 -18.88 -16.30
N VAL A 308 4.98 -17.65 -15.84
CA VAL A 308 4.00 -16.92 -15.02
C VAL A 308 2.77 -16.55 -15.85
N GLU A 309 2.98 -16.03 -17.06
CA GLU A 309 1.91 -15.69 -18.01
C GLU A 309 1.11 -16.92 -18.48
N GLN A 310 1.74 -18.10 -18.56
CA GLN A 310 1.07 -19.33 -18.99
C GLN A 310 0.35 -20.06 -17.87
N ASN A 311 0.88 -20.02 -16.63
CA ASN A 311 0.37 -20.87 -15.55
C ASN A 311 -0.28 -20.10 -14.40
N ILE A 312 0.31 -18.98 -13.95
CA ILE A 312 -0.15 -18.27 -12.76
C ILE A 312 -1.25 -17.26 -13.10
N ILE A 313 -1.01 -16.38 -14.07
CA ILE A 313 -1.96 -15.31 -14.45
C ILE A 313 -3.31 -15.88 -14.91
N PRO A 314 -3.38 -16.91 -15.77
CA PRO A 314 -4.66 -17.47 -16.19
C PRO A 314 -5.41 -18.16 -15.06
N ALA A 315 -4.69 -18.81 -14.13
CA ALA A 315 -5.31 -19.45 -12.97
C ALA A 315 -5.91 -18.42 -12.00
N MET A 316 -5.18 -17.33 -11.69
CA MET A 316 -5.72 -16.20 -10.92
C MET A 316 -6.95 -15.57 -11.59
N ALA A 317 -6.87 -15.33 -12.92
CA ALA A 317 -7.96 -14.75 -13.68
C ALA A 317 -9.21 -15.64 -13.69
N THR A 318 -9.04 -16.97 -13.80
CA THR A 318 -10.14 -17.93 -13.74
C THR A 318 -10.84 -17.89 -12.38
N ILE A 319 -10.08 -17.82 -11.28
CA ILE A 319 -10.64 -17.69 -9.93
C ILE A 319 -11.44 -16.39 -9.83
N MET A 320 -10.91 -15.28 -10.34
CA MET A 320 -11.58 -13.99 -10.33
C MET A 320 -12.91 -14.04 -11.08
N ILE A 321 -12.93 -14.54 -12.31
CA ILE A 321 -14.15 -14.64 -13.14
C ILE A 321 -15.19 -15.55 -12.49
N ASN A 322 -14.79 -16.73 -12.01
CA ASN A 322 -15.69 -17.69 -11.37
C ASN A 322 -16.31 -17.18 -10.06
N ASN A 323 -15.65 -16.22 -9.40
CA ASN A 323 -16.14 -15.56 -8.20
C ASN A 323 -16.69 -14.16 -8.50
N ASN A 324 -17.19 -13.92 -9.71
CA ASN A 324 -17.82 -12.66 -10.10
C ASN A 324 -16.94 -11.42 -9.82
N TYR A 325 -15.62 -11.52 -10.06
CA TYR A 325 -14.63 -10.47 -9.81
C TYR A 325 -14.41 -10.08 -8.33
N GLU A 326 -14.76 -10.95 -7.38
CA GLU A 326 -14.29 -10.82 -5.99
C GLU A 326 -12.76 -10.99 -5.90
N ILE A 327 -12.09 -10.07 -5.19
CA ILE A 327 -10.64 -10.07 -5.05
C ILE A 327 -10.17 -11.02 -3.95
N LEU A 328 -10.95 -11.17 -2.87
CA LEU A 328 -10.60 -12.02 -1.73
C LEU A 328 -10.20 -13.46 -2.15
N PRO A 329 -10.98 -14.19 -2.97
CA PRO A 329 -10.63 -15.57 -3.36
C PRO A 329 -9.32 -15.65 -4.17
N VAL A 330 -9.03 -14.62 -4.98
CA VAL A 330 -7.79 -14.55 -5.76
C VAL A 330 -6.58 -14.38 -4.84
N MET A 331 -6.70 -13.49 -3.85
CA MET A 331 -5.65 -13.29 -2.84
C MET A 331 -5.48 -14.51 -1.95
N GLU A 332 -6.56 -15.19 -1.55
CA GLU A 332 -6.48 -16.43 -0.78
C GLU A 332 -5.71 -17.51 -1.52
N ALA A 333 -6.07 -17.78 -2.78
CA ALA A 333 -5.37 -18.78 -3.59
C ALA A 333 -3.90 -18.42 -3.81
N LEU A 334 -3.60 -17.16 -4.09
CA LEU A 334 -2.22 -16.70 -4.28
C LEU A 334 -1.39 -16.88 -3.01
N LEU A 335 -1.85 -16.37 -1.87
CA LEU A 335 -1.09 -16.36 -0.61
C LEU A 335 -0.95 -17.75 0.03
N LYS A 336 -1.79 -18.71 -0.37
CA LYS A 336 -1.68 -20.12 0.04
C LYS A 336 -0.91 -20.99 -0.97
N SER A 337 -0.53 -20.46 -2.13
CA SER A 337 0.05 -21.25 -3.22
C SER A 337 1.48 -21.71 -2.99
N GLN A 338 1.87 -22.80 -3.64
CA GLN A 338 3.27 -23.22 -3.78
C GLN A 338 4.14 -22.10 -4.38
N HIS A 339 3.64 -21.45 -5.43
CA HIS A 339 4.36 -20.40 -6.14
C HIS A 339 4.78 -19.27 -5.20
N PHE A 340 3.88 -18.80 -4.33
CA PHE A 340 4.16 -17.67 -3.43
C PHE A 340 5.33 -17.93 -2.46
N TYR A 341 5.56 -19.19 -2.08
CA TYR A 341 6.64 -19.57 -1.15
C TYR A 341 7.89 -20.10 -1.86
N ASP A 342 8.01 -19.94 -3.17
CA ASP A 342 9.20 -20.37 -3.92
C ASP A 342 10.44 -19.55 -3.51
N VAL A 343 11.55 -20.25 -3.26
CA VAL A 343 12.80 -19.65 -2.78
C VAL A 343 13.39 -18.61 -3.74
N ASN A 344 13.09 -18.71 -5.05
CA ASN A 344 13.55 -17.75 -6.04
C ASN A 344 12.78 -16.42 -5.99
N LEU A 345 11.58 -16.39 -5.39
CA LEU A 345 10.74 -15.21 -5.28
C LEU A 345 10.98 -14.45 -3.96
N ILE A 346 11.48 -15.13 -2.93
CA ILE A 346 11.86 -14.51 -1.66
C ILE A 346 13.09 -13.60 -1.87
N GLY A 347 13.06 -12.41 -1.31
CA GLY A 347 14.08 -11.36 -1.40
C GLY A 347 14.26 -10.80 -2.82
N SER A 348 13.23 -10.82 -3.67
CA SER A 348 13.33 -10.46 -5.10
C SER A 348 12.93 -9.01 -5.43
N CYS A 349 12.02 -8.42 -4.64
CA CYS A 349 11.54 -7.05 -4.81
C CYS A 349 12.16 -6.10 -3.79
N ILE A 350 12.43 -4.86 -4.20
CA ILE A 350 12.85 -3.78 -3.29
C ILE A 350 11.61 -3.16 -2.64
N LYS A 351 11.62 -3.02 -1.30
CA LYS A 351 10.57 -2.33 -0.54
C LYS A 351 10.37 -0.91 -1.06
N SER A 352 9.14 -0.46 -1.21
CA SER A 352 8.83 0.97 -1.42
C SER A 352 9.24 1.81 -0.21
N PRO A 353 9.35 3.15 -0.35
CA PRO A 353 9.61 4.04 0.78
C PRO A 353 8.72 3.81 2.00
N MET A 354 7.41 3.68 1.81
CA MET A 354 6.46 3.40 2.89
C MET A 354 6.79 2.08 3.60
N GLU A 355 6.97 1.01 2.83
CA GLU A 355 7.31 -0.30 3.39
C GLU A 355 8.65 -0.31 4.11
N MET A 356 9.64 0.43 3.63
CA MET A 356 10.93 0.55 4.32
C MET A 356 10.78 1.25 5.66
N ILE A 357 10.13 2.42 5.69
CA ILE A 357 9.94 3.23 6.91
C ILE A 357 9.17 2.42 7.96
N PHE A 358 7.99 1.92 7.61
CA PHE A 358 7.13 1.22 8.55
C PHE A 358 7.65 -0.17 8.93
N SER A 359 8.48 -0.82 8.09
CA SER A 359 9.12 -2.08 8.49
C SER A 359 10.15 -1.88 9.61
N MET A 360 10.67 -0.67 9.78
CA MET A 360 11.55 -0.32 10.88
C MET A 360 10.74 0.09 12.12
N ILE A 361 9.71 0.92 11.93
CA ILE A 361 8.89 1.46 13.01
C ILE A 361 8.03 0.35 13.64
N ASN A 362 7.16 -0.28 12.86
CA ASN A 362 6.15 -1.22 13.37
C ASN A 362 6.80 -2.48 13.94
N SER A 363 7.84 -3.01 13.30
CA SER A 363 8.55 -4.20 13.80
C SER A 363 9.18 -4.00 15.18
N THR A 364 9.41 -2.75 15.60
CA THR A 364 9.92 -2.42 16.94
C THR A 364 8.82 -2.10 17.96
N ASN A 365 7.54 -2.27 17.59
CA ASN A 365 6.38 -1.82 18.38
C ASN A 365 6.42 -0.32 18.70
N SER A 366 7.02 0.49 17.83
CA SER A 366 6.98 1.95 17.96
C SER A 366 5.62 2.48 17.53
N VAL A 367 4.94 3.15 18.45
CA VAL A 367 3.66 3.83 18.22
C VAL A 367 3.78 5.27 18.70
N ILE A 368 3.31 6.22 17.90
CA ILE A 368 3.19 7.62 18.33
C ILE A 368 1.93 7.75 19.19
N ASN A 369 2.10 8.10 20.46
CA ASN A 369 1.02 8.18 21.44
C ASN A 369 1.26 9.32 22.45
N PHE A 370 1.03 10.56 22.02
CA PHE A 370 1.09 11.77 22.84
C PHE A 370 -0.29 12.45 22.87
N ASP A 371 -0.36 13.75 23.18
CA ASP A 371 -1.56 14.53 22.90
C ASP A 371 -1.87 14.56 21.39
N LEU A 372 -3.12 14.88 21.02
CA LEU A 372 -3.60 14.79 19.65
C LEU A 372 -2.78 15.64 18.67
N GLU A 373 -2.47 16.88 19.06
CA GLU A 373 -1.74 17.82 18.21
C GLU A 373 -0.32 17.30 17.95
N THR A 374 0.42 16.97 19.01
CA THR A 374 1.77 16.40 18.89
C THR A 374 1.75 15.12 18.06
N THR A 375 0.76 14.24 18.29
CA THR A 375 0.64 12.96 17.58
C THR A 375 0.43 13.17 16.09
N TYR A 376 -0.50 14.03 15.69
CA TYR A 376 -0.80 14.29 14.27
C TYR A 376 0.36 15.01 13.57
N GLU A 377 1.01 15.98 14.22
CA GLU A 377 2.20 16.64 13.67
C GLU A 377 3.37 15.66 13.46
N MET A 378 3.58 14.70 14.38
CA MET A 378 4.59 13.67 14.18
C MET A 378 4.26 12.73 13.00
N TYR A 379 2.98 12.37 12.81
CA TYR A 379 2.56 11.60 11.64
C TYR A 379 2.66 12.40 10.33
N LEU A 380 2.38 13.70 10.36
CA LEU A 380 2.61 14.60 9.21
C LEU A 380 4.10 14.65 8.84
N TYR A 381 5.00 14.65 9.84
CA TYR A 381 6.43 14.55 9.58
C TYR A 381 6.80 13.21 8.92
N LEU A 382 6.22 12.09 9.37
CA LEU A 382 6.40 10.79 8.70
C LEU A 382 5.94 10.80 7.24
N TYR A 383 4.83 11.49 6.94
CA TYR A 383 4.37 11.68 5.56
C TYR A 383 5.46 12.36 4.72
N GLY A 384 6.05 13.45 5.26
CA GLY A 384 7.17 14.16 4.62
C GLY A 384 8.43 13.32 4.43
N VAL A 385 8.73 12.39 5.35
CA VAL A 385 9.86 11.44 5.19
C VAL A 385 9.64 10.53 3.98
N GLY A 386 8.41 10.06 3.78
CA GLY A 386 8.02 9.28 2.61
C GLY A 386 8.14 10.03 1.29
N ASP A 387 7.66 11.27 1.28
CA ASP A 387 7.74 12.18 0.15
C ASP A 387 9.21 12.43 -0.27
N ASN A 388 10.10 12.68 0.69
CA ASN A 388 11.54 12.84 0.46
C ASN A 388 12.25 11.58 -0.10
N LEU A 389 11.62 10.41 0.03
CA LEU A 389 12.07 9.16 -0.58
C LEU A 389 11.40 8.85 -1.93
N GLY A 390 10.57 9.76 -2.44
CA GLY A 390 9.92 9.68 -3.74
C GLY A 390 8.56 8.99 -3.72
N GLN A 391 7.91 8.86 -2.56
CA GLN A 391 6.56 8.28 -2.46
C GLN A 391 5.67 9.14 -1.54
N SER A 392 5.09 10.19 -2.11
CA SER A 392 4.05 11.00 -1.48
C SER A 392 2.73 10.23 -1.45
N TYR A 393 2.29 9.71 -0.29
CA TYR A 393 1.19 8.72 -0.25
C TYR A 393 -0.09 9.17 -0.97
N GLY A 394 -0.51 10.42 -0.83
CA GLY A 394 -1.74 10.96 -1.44
C GLY A 394 -1.53 11.67 -2.79
N HIS A 395 -0.32 11.62 -3.35
CA HIS A 395 0.02 12.32 -4.59
C HIS A 395 0.78 11.39 -5.55
N PRO A 396 0.09 10.43 -6.19
CA PRO A 396 0.68 9.65 -7.27
C PRO A 396 1.23 10.58 -8.38
N PRO A 397 2.40 10.27 -8.96
CA PRO A 397 3.07 11.19 -9.89
C PRO A 397 2.42 11.26 -11.28
N SER A 398 1.54 10.31 -11.61
CA SER A 398 0.72 10.33 -12.83
C SER A 398 -0.52 9.46 -12.64
N VAL A 399 -1.43 9.50 -13.62
CA VAL A 399 -2.60 8.59 -13.69
C VAL A 399 -2.21 7.10 -13.71
N SER A 400 -0.99 6.77 -14.12
CA SER A 400 -0.49 5.38 -14.09
C SER A 400 0.06 4.95 -12.71
N GLY A 401 0.07 5.85 -11.73
CA GLY A 401 0.61 5.61 -10.38
C GLY A 401 2.13 5.81 -10.29
N TRP A 402 2.78 5.18 -9.30
CA TRP A 402 4.23 5.25 -9.15
C TRP A 402 4.93 4.35 -10.16
N THR A 403 5.90 4.93 -10.88
CA THR A 403 6.66 4.26 -11.95
C THR A 403 7.31 2.95 -11.52
N ALA A 404 7.71 2.82 -10.26
CA ALA A 404 8.30 1.60 -9.74
C ALA A 404 7.38 0.36 -9.82
N TYR A 405 6.06 0.53 -9.97
CA TYR A 405 5.11 -0.58 -10.10
C TYR A 405 4.83 -1.01 -11.55
N TYR A 406 5.20 -0.22 -12.56
CA TYR A 406 4.87 -0.53 -13.96
C TYR A 406 5.97 -0.25 -14.99
N GLN A 407 6.97 0.59 -14.66
CA GLN A 407 7.98 1.03 -15.61
C GLN A 407 9.07 -0.05 -15.80
N ALA A 408 8.94 -0.80 -16.90
CA ALA A 408 9.98 -1.71 -17.35
C ALA A 408 11.23 -0.95 -17.85
N PRO A 409 12.43 -1.57 -17.78
CA PRO A 409 12.73 -2.85 -17.13
C PRO A 409 13.05 -2.71 -15.62
N SER A 410 12.98 -1.50 -15.08
CA SER A 410 13.55 -1.18 -13.77
C SER A 410 12.62 -1.52 -12.59
N PHE A 411 11.31 -1.29 -12.72
CA PHE A 411 10.30 -1.60 -11.69
C PHE A 411 10.76 -1.16 -10.28
N THR A 412 10.74 -2.07 -9.29
CA THR A 412 11.08 -1.77 -7.89
C THR A 412 12.49 -1.19 -7.72
N LYS A 413 13.39 -1.38 -8.69
CA LYS A 413 14.73 -0.77 -8.68
C LYS A 413 14.66 0.76 -8.75
N LEU A 414 13.58 1.34 -9.26
CA LEU A 414 13.36 2.79 -9.28
C LEU A 414 13.20 3.40 -7.87
N TRP A 415 12.86 2.59 -6.86
CA TRP A 415 12.85 3.05 -5.46
C TRP A 415 14.24 3.39 -4.92
N VAL A 416 15.30 2.91 -5.57
CA VAL A 416 16.68 3.09 -5.12
C VAL A 416 17.52 3.64 -6.27
N ASN A 417 17.72 4.95 -6.24
CA ASN A 417 18.70 5.67 -7.07
C ASN A 417 19.84 6.22 -6.18
N SER A 418 20.80 6.93 -6.77
CA SER A 418 21.96 7.50 -6.07
C SER A 418 21.57 8.45 -4.93
N THR A 419 20.44 9.16 -5.05
CA THR A 419 19.90 10.03 -4.00
C THR A 419 19.18 9.21 -2.94
N HIS A 420 18.21 8.39 -3.33
CA HIS A 420 17.35 7.68 -2.38
C HIS A 420 18.11 6.66 -1.54
N ILE A 421 19.14 5.98 -2.07
CA ILE A 421 19.92 5.04 -1.25
C ILE A 421 20.58 5.74 -0.06
N LYS A 422 21.13 6.95 -0.27
CA LYS A 422 21.71 7.75 0.79
C LYS A 422 20.64 8.21 1.78
N THR A 423 19.51 8.69 1.28
CA THR A 423 18.38 9.13 2.10
C THR A 423 17.85 7.99 2.99
N ARG A 424 17.76 6.76 2.48
CA ARG A 424 17.37 5.58 3.27
C ARG A 424 18.31 5.32 4.45
N MET A 425 19.62 5.45 4.23
CA MET A 425 20.62 5.30 5.31
C MET A 425 20.50 6.43 6.33
N GLN A 426 20.27 7.67 5.87
CA GLN A 426 20.07 8.83 6.75
C GLN A 426 18.81 8.70 7.59
N ILE A 427 17.70 8.22 7.02
CA ILE A 427 16.45 7.96 7.74
C ILE A 427 16.65 6.84 8.77
N SER A 428 17.36 5.79 8.40
CA SER A 428 17.69 4.70 9.33
C SER A 428 18.50 5.24 10.52
N TYR A 429 19.50 6.09 10.26
CA TYR A 429 20.28 6.75 11.31
C TYR A 429 19.43 7.71 12.16
N PHE A 430 18.54 8.49 11.52
CA PHE A 430 17.64 9.43 12.18
C PHE A 430 16.72 8.75 13.20
N PHE A 431 16.10 7.62 12.83
CA PHE A 431 15.21 6.88 13.73
C PHE A 431 15.93 5.98 14.74
N THR A 432 17.23 5.71 14.58
CA THR A 432 17.97 4.80 15.48
C THR A 432 18.98 5.51 16.37
N MET A 433 19.81 6.40 15.82
CA MET A 433 20.94 7.00 16.54
C MET A 433 20.68 8.45 16.95
N MET A 434 19.70 9.12 16.35
CA MET A 434 19.25 10.46 16.75
C MET A 434 17.98 10.36 17.61
N ASN A 435 17.37 11.52 17.91
CA ASN A 435 16.11 11.60 18.66
C ASN A 435 14.88 11.26 17.79
N GLY A 436 15.06 11.02 16.49
CA GLY A 436 13.97 10.85 15.55
C GLY A 436 13.15 12.14 15.41
N ILE A 437 11.83 12.00 15.34
CA ILE A 437 10.90 13.12 15.15
C ILE A 437 10.70 13.84 16.47
N GLU A 438 10.95 15.15 16.50
CA GLU A 438 10.78 15.98 17.68
C GLU A 438 9.68 17.03 17.44
N VAL A 439 8.63 16.99 18.27
CA VAL A 439 7.48 17.92 18.20
C VAL A 439 7.06 18.26 19.62
N ASN A 440 6.85 19.54 19.92
CA ASN A 440 6.37 20.03 21.23
C ASN A 440 7.17 19.50 22.44
N GLY A 441 8.48 19.30 22.28
CA GLY A 441 9.36 18.75 23.32
C GLY A 441 9.27 17.24 23.53
N ASN A 442 8.41 16.54 22.78
CA ASN A 442 8.33 15.09 22.72
C ASN A 442 9.20 14.56 21.58
N SER A 443 9.69 13.33 21.71
CA SER A 443 10.51 12.66 20.69
C SER A 443 9.94 11.29 20.34
N PHE A 444 10.03 10.93 19.06
CA PHE A 444 9.61 9.64 18.54
C PHE A 444 10.69 9.00 17.66
N LYS A 445 11.08 7.78 18.04
CA LYS A 445 12.08 6.96 17.34
C LYS A 445 11.80 5.46 17.53
N VAL A 446 12.65 4.59 16.99
CA VAL A 446 12.46 3.13 17.19
C VAL A 446 12.50 2.73 18.66
N ASN A 447 11.61 1.83 19.07
CA ASN A 447 11.56 1.30 20.42
C ASN A 447 12.48 0.07 20.53
N ALA A 448 13.78 0.34 20.61
CA ALA A 448 14.82 -0.69 20.57
C ALA A 448 14.74 -1.71 21.73
N LEU A 449 14.35 -1.25 22.93
CA LEU A 449 14.12 -2.14 24.07
C LEU A 449 12.81 -2.92 23.92
N GLY A 450 11.74 -2.28 23.43
CA GLY A 450 10.48 -2.97 23.14
C GLY A 450 10.63 -4.08 22.10
N LEU A 451 11.48 -3.90 21.09
CA LEU A 451 11.86 -4.99 20.19
C LEU A 451 12.55 -6.10 20.98
N LEU A 452 13.63 -5.80 21.70
CA LEU A 452 14.43 -6.78 22.44
C LEU A 452 13.57 -7.61 23.40
N ASP A 453 12.73 -6.96 24.20
CA ASP A 453 11.91 -7.60 25.23
C ASP A 453 10.77 -8.44 24.65
N SER A 454 10.42 -8.23 23.38
CA SER A 454 9.44 -9.05 22.66
C SER A 454 10.00 -10.35 22.08
N LEU A 455 11.32 -10.52 22.02
CA LEU A 455 11.96 -11.68 21.38
C LEU A 455 11.82 -12.96 22.21
N SER A 456 12.05 -14.12 21.59
CA SER A 456 11.75 -15.41 22.23
C SER A 456 12.65 -15.74 23.42
N ASN A 457 13.93 -15.32 23.40
CA ASN A 457 14.84 -15.41 24.53
C ASN A 457 15.86 -14.24 24.51
N PRO A 458 15.50 -13.08 25.07
CA PRO A 458 16.35 -11.89 25.01
C PRO A 458 17.68 -12.02 25.77
N SER A 459 17.75 -12.96 26.73
CA SER A 459 18.96 -13.23 27.52
C SER A 459 20.04 -14.00 26.74
N ASP A 460 19.68 -14.66 25.64
CA ASP A 460 20.62 -15.34 24.74
C ASP A 460 20.86 -14.50 23.47
N VAL A 461 22.07 -13.95 23.37
CA VAL A 461 22.44 -13.07 22.26
C VAL A 461 22.34 -13.74 20.88
N ASN A 462 22.54 -15.06 20.79
CA ASN A 462 22.42 -15.77 19.51
C ASN A 462 20.96 -15.85 19.08
N THR A 463 20.07 -16.15 20.03
CA THR A 463 18.62 -16.13 19.80
C THR A 463 18.14 -14.72 19.43
N VAL A 464 18.63 -13.67 20.09
CA VAL A 464 18.34 -12.26 19.73
C VAL A 464 18.70 -11.99 18.27
N VAL A 465 19.90 -12.40 17.83
CA VAL A 465 20.34 -12.19 16.45
C VAL A 465 19.45 -12.95 15.46
N ASP A 466 19.17 -14.23 15.72
CA ASP A 466 18.41 -15.07 14.80
C ASP A 466 16.92 -14.69 14.72
N ASP A 467 16.31 -14.26 15.83
CA ASP A 467 14.92 -13.80 15.86
C ASP A 467 14.75 -12.51 15.04
N ILE A 468 15.64 -11.52 15.22
CA ILE A 468 15.54 -10.26 14.46
C ILE A 468 15.85 -10.49 12.97
N ILE A 469 16.81 -11.36 12.64
CA ILE A 469 17.06 -11.73 11.23
C ILE A 469 15.81 -12.36 10.62
N SER A 470 15.16 -13.28 11.33
CA SER A 470 13.94 -13.95 10.86
C SER A 470 12.79 -12.96 10.62
N LEU A 471 12.71 -11.91 11.46
CA LEU A 471 11.68 -10.88 11.35
C LEU A 471 11.93 -9.91 10.19
N LEU A 472 13.15 -9.37 10.09
CA LEU A 472 13.42 -8.21 9.24
C LEU A 472 14.02 -8.54 7.87
N VAL A 473 14.59 -9.74 7.71
CA VAL A 473 15.43 -10.06 6.57
C VAL A 473 14.91 -11.30 5.81
N PRO A 474 14.59 -11.19 4.51
CA PRO A 474 14.09 -12.31 3.71
C PRO A 474 15.09 -13.43 3.47
N LYS A 475 16.37 -13.05 3.32
CA LYS A 475 17.44 -13.96 2.92
C LYS A 475 18.39 -14.16 4.09
N PRO A 476 18.96 -15.37 4.26
CA PRO A 476 19.93 -15.62 5.29
C PRO A 476 21.13 -14.68 5.16
N LEU A 477 21.53 -14.09 6.29
CA LEU A 477 22.78 -13.34 6.36
C LEU A 477 23.98 -14.29 6.40
N ASN A 478 25.08 -13.88 5.77
CA ASN A 478 26.32 -14.64 5.81
C ASN A 478 26.97 -14.62 7.21
N LEU A 479 27.93 -15.52 7.45
CA LEU A 479 28.58 -15.66 8.77
C LEU A 479 29.25 -14.37 9.25
N THR A 480 29.85 -13.58 8.35
CA THR A 480 30.49 -12.31 8.69
C THR A 480 29.49 -11.25 9.13
N GLN A 481 28.34 -11.16 8.44
CA GLN A 481 27.24 -10.28 8.84
C GLN A 481 26.67 -10.69 10.20
N LYS A 482 26.38 -11.97 10.41
CA LYS A 482 25.91 -12.49 11.72
C LYS A 482 26.91 -12.21 12.84
N PHE A 483 28.20 -12.45 12.60
CA PHE A 483 29.26 -12.14 13.56
C PHE A 483 29.31 -10.64 13.89
N THR A 484 29.21 -9.77 12.88
CA THR A 484 29.19 -8.32 13.09
C THR A 484 28.02 -7.89 13.98
N LEU A 485 26.83 -8.42 13.71
CA LEU A 485 25.62 -8.15 14.49
C LEU A 485 25.78 -8.61 15.95
N LYS A 486 26.25 -9.84 16.17
CA LYS A 486 26.54 -10.34 17.53
C LYS A 486 27.62 -9.50 18.23
N TYR A 487 28.64 -9.07 17.50
CA TYR A 487 29.73 -8.24 18.03
C TYR A 487 29.21 -6.89 18.53
N ILE A 488 28.25 -6.26 17.84
CA ILE A 488 27.61 -5.01 18.30
C ILE A 488 26.96 -5.19 19.68
N LEU A 489 26.26 -6.31 19.90
CA LEU A 489 25.59 -6.59 21.17
C LEU A 489 26.57 -6.95 22.30
N THR A 490 27.61 -7.71 21.99
CA THR A 490 28.55 -8.27 22.98
C THR A 490 29.79 -7.42 23.23
N GLY A 491 30.18 -6.55 22.28
CA GLY A 491 31.50 -5.91 22.27
C GLY A 491 32.66 -6.92 22.20
N GLY A 492 32.41 -8.13 21.67
CA GLY A 492 33.39 -9.23 21.63
C GLY A 492 33.56 -9.98 22.96
N GLN A 493 32.78 -9.65 23.99
CA GLN A 493 32.76 -10.38 25.26
C GLN A 493 32.03 -11.73 25.13
N ALA A 494 32.19 -12.59 26.14
CA ALA A 494 31.47 -13.87 26.21
C ALA A 494 29.95 -13.66 26.30
N ASP A 495 29.18 -14.59 25.72
CA ASP A 495 27.70 -14.53 25.70
C ASP A 495 27.08 -14.42 27.11
N SER A 496 27.74 -14.99 28.13
CA SER A 496 27.32 -14.87 29.54
C SER A 496 27.34 -13.43 30.06
N VAL A 497 28.18 -12.55 29.50
CA VAL A 497 28.21 -11.12 29.85
C VAL A 497 26.97 -10.42 29.33
N TRP A 498 26.52 -10.74 28.11
CA TRP A 498 25.24 -10.24 27.59
C TRP A 498 24.08 -10.69 28.48
N ALA A 499 24.01 -11.99 28.78
CA ALA A 499 22.96 -12.54 29.63
C ALA A 499 22.90 -11.84 31.00
N TYR A 500 24.06 -11.61 31.63
CA TYR A 500 24.14 -10.87 32.89
C TYR A 500 23.63 -9.43 32.75
N GLN A 501 24.08 -8.69 31.74
CA GLN A 501 23.68 -7.30 31.52
C GLN A 501 22.17 -7.18 31.23
N TYR A 502 21.64 -8.08 30.38
CA TYR A 502 20.21 -8.13 30.09
C TYR A 502 19.39 -8.45 31.35
N ASN A 503 19.78 -9.47 32.12
CA ASN A 503 19.04 -9.85 33.33
C ASN A 503 19.07 -8.75 34.40
N ALA A 504 20.18 -8.02 34.52
CA ALA A 504 20.27 -6.85 35.41
C ALA A 504 19.32 -5.73 34.95
N TYR A 505 19.30 -5.42 33.65
CA TYR A 505 18.34 -4.49 33.04
C TYR A 505 16.89 -4.94 33.29
N ASN A 506 16.56 -6.20 32.99
CA ASN A 506 15.20 -6.73 33.10
C ASN A 506 14.69 -6.72 34.56
N ALA A 507 15.58 -6.87 35.54
CA ALA A 507 15.23 -6.74 36.96
C ALA A 507 14.93 -5.29 37.39
N SER A 508 15.50 -4.30 36.68
CA SER A 508 15.40 -2.87 37.00
C SER A 508 15.31 -2.00 35.72
N PRO A 509 14.24 -2.14 34.90
CA PRO A 509 14.20 -1.58 33.55
C PRO A 509 14.18 -0.04 33.53
N SER A 510 13.74 0.59 34.63
CA SER A 510 13.72 2.04 34.79
C SER A 510 15.07 2.65 35.19
N ASP A 511 16.09 1.85 35.52
CA ASP A 511 17.43 2.35 35.87
C ASP A 511 18.21 2.71 34.61
N PRO A 512 18.50 4.00 34.35
CA PRO A 512 19.20 4.42 33.13
C PRO A 512 20.63 3.87 33.04
N SER A 513 21.28 3.54 34.16
CA SER A 513 22.63 2.97 34.16
C SER A 513 22.66 1.54 33.61
N LEU A 514 21.51 0.84 33.63
CA LEU A 514 21.35 -0.52 33.12
C LEU A 514 20.66 -0.54 31.75
N SER A 515 19.61 0.27 31.57
CA SER A 515 18.81 0.29 30.33
C SER A 515 19.51 1.02 29.18
N LEU A 516 20.21 2.13 29.43
CA LEU A 516 20.82 2.93 28.36
C LEU A 516 21.91 2.17 27.58
N PRO A 517 22.84 1.43 28.23
CA PRO A 517 23.83 0.64 27.49
C PRO A 517 23.21 -0.45 26.59
N ILE A 518 22.16 -1.14 27.07
CA ILE A 518 21.45 -2.15 26.28
C ILE A 518 20.72 -1.49 25.11
N LYS A 519 20.00 -0.39 25.38
CA LYS A 519 19.29 0.40 24.36
C LYS A 519 20.23 0.84 23.24
N GLN A 520 21.39 1.42 23.57
CA GLN A 520 22.38 1.88 22.59
C GLN A 520 22.92 0.74 21.70
N LYS A 521 23.20 -0.43 22.29
CA LYS A 521 23.61 -1.62 21.54
C LYS A 521 22.52 -2.08 20.58
N MET A 522 21.27 -2.09 21.01
CA MET A 522 20.12 -2.44 20.18
C MET A 522 19.87 -1.41 19.06
N GLU A 523 19.99 -0.12 19.34
CA GLU A 523 19.88 0.96 18.33
C GLU A 523 20.95 0.81 17.24
N GLN A 524 22.21 0.53 17.64
CA GLN A 524 23.30 0.25 16.70
C GLN A 524 23.06 -1.03 15.88
N PHE A 525 22.48 -2.06 16.51
CA PHE A 525 22.13 -3.31 15.85
C PHE A 525 21.05 -3.09 14.78
N ILE A 526 19.97 -2.39 15.13
CA ILE A 526 18.86 -2.07 14.21
C ILE A 526 19.38 -1.23 13.05
N LEU A 527 20.19 -0.19 13.33
CA LEU A 527 20.85 0.60 12.29
C LEU A 527 21.66 -0.30 11.35
N ARG A 528 22.47 -1.19 11.91
CA ARG A 528 23.33 -2.08 11.10
C ARG A 528 22.51 -2.96 10.17
N ILE A 529 21.42 -3.57 10.65
CA ILE A 529 20.50 -4.34 9.81
C ILE A 529 19.87 -3.45 8.73
N ALA A 530 19.40 -2.25 9.10
CA ALA A 530 18.78 -1.35 8.14
C ALA A 530 19.74 -0.93 7.00
N THR A 531 21.06 -0.96 7.24
CA THR A 531 22.07 -0.72 6.18
C THR A 531 22.34 -1.90 5.25
N TYR A 532 21.83 -3.09 5.55
CA TYR A 532 22.05 -4.27 4.73
C TYR A 532 21.13 -4.29 3.49
N PRO A 533 21.64 -4.68 2.31
CA PRO A 533 20.82 -4.86 1.12
C PRO A 533 19.63 -5.78 1.35
N GLU A 534 19.79 -6.81 2.17
CA GLU A 534 18.74 -7.78 2.47
C GLU A 534 17.57 -7.16 3.23
N PHE A 535 17.80 -6.16 4.09
CA PHE A 535 16.71 -5.40 4.72
C PHE A 535 15.92 -4.58 3.70
N GLN A 536 16.52 -4.20 2.57
CA GLN A 536 15.86 -3.37 1.56
C GLN A 536 14.87 -4.16 0.69
N THR A 537 14.78 -5.49 0.84
CA THR A 537 13.97 -6.37 -0.03
C THR A 537 12.90 -7.18 0.72
N PHE A 538 12.01 -7.84 -0.04
CA PHE A 538 10.91 -8.68 0.45
C PHE A 538 11.09 -10.16 0.21
#